data_AF-A0AAT9HLC0-F1
#
_entry.id   AF-A0AAT9HLC0-F1
#
_cell.length_a   1.000
_cell.length_b   1.000
_cell.length_c   1.000
_cell.angle_alpha   90.00
_cell.angle_beta   90.00
_cell.angle_gamma   90.00
#
_symmetry.space_group_name_H-M   'P 1'
#
loop_
_entity.id
_entity.type
_entity.pdbx_description
1 polymer ?
#
loop_
_entity_poly.entity_id
_entity_poly.type
_entity_poly.pdbx_seq_one_letter_code
_entity_poly.pdbx_strand_id
1 'polypeptide(L)'
;MARPLPDLLAYRGPADRGPVHQEPVPSLPGPHPVHHHRRQCPHRGLSPQELHDLQLRVRTEQQTPEWKTRYAVRSGVESTVNEFAHGHGMRRCRYRGQGKAHIQHVLTAIAVNIERLSGLPPTEETPTPRRPTAFQNYLDQREMPRPKSRRTLGG
;
A
#
# COMPACT_ATOMS: atom_id res chain seq x y z
N MET A 1 9.03 56.77 -2.09
CA MET A 1 8.07 57.70 -1.48
C MET A 1 7.02 56.90 -0.73
N ALA A 2 7.15 56.80 0.59
CA ALA A 2 6.29 55.99 1.45
C ALA A 2 5.17 56.87 2.02
N ARG A 3 3.92 56.39 1.96
CA ARG A 3 2.75 57.06 2.54
C ARG A 3 2.69 56.75 4.05
N PRO A 4 2.50 57.74 4.95
CA PRO A 4 2.39 57.49 6.38
C PRO A 4 1.00 56.95 6.77
N LEU A 5 0.98 56.02 7.73
CA LEU A 5 -0.22 55.45 8.36
C LEU A 5 -0.87 56.48 9.29
N PRO A 6 -2.22 56.59 9.38
CA PRO A 6 -2.87 57.49 10.33
C PRO A 6 -2.94 56.91 11.74
N ASP A 7 -2.77 57.81 12.71
CA ASP A 7 -2.70 57.62 14.15
C ASP A 7 -4.08 57.24 14.75
N LEU A 8 -4.19 56.07 15.38
CA LEU A 8 -5.44 55.48 15.90
C LEU A 8 -5.63 55.79 17.40
N LEU A 9 -5.58 57.06 17.80
CA LEU A 9 -5.81 57.47 19.20
C LEU A 9 -6.80 58.63 19.35
N ALA A 10 -7.93 58.57 18.66
CA ALA A 10 -9.03 59.50 18.90
C ALA A 10 -10.39 58.81 18.71
N TYR A 11 -10.85 58.07 19.71
CA TYR A 11 -12.29 57.95 20.01
C TYR A 11 -12.51 57.32 21.40
N ARG A 12 -12.58 58.15 22.44
CA ARG A 12 -13.11 57.77 23.76
C ARG A 12 -14.29 58.70 24.08
N GLY A 13 -15.47 58.34 23.60
CA GLY A 13 -16.74 58.97 23.99
C GLY A 13 -17.29 58.35 25.28
N PRO A 14 -17.97 59.11 26.17
CA PRO A 14 -18.47 58.61 27.44
C PRO A 14 -19.77 57.82 27.28
N ALA A 15 -20.04 56.99 28.29
CA ALA A 15 -21.13 56.04 28.38
C ALA A 15 -22.52 56.68 28.35
N ASP A 16 -23.40 56.14 27.52
CA ASP A 16 -24.84 56.31 27.66
C ASP A 16 -25.49 54.92 27.83
N ARG A 17 -25.95 54.63 29.04
CA ARG A 17 -26.71 53.42 29.37
C ARG A 17 -28.20 53.75 29.25
N GLY A 18 -28.77 53.51 28.08
CA GLY A 18 -30.23 53.42 27.94
C GLY A 18 -30.78 52.17 28.64
N PRO A 19 -32.04 52.18 29.11
CA PRO A 19 -32.66 51.04 29.77
C PRO A 19 -32.86 49.90 28.74
N VAL A 20 -32.35 48.71 29.08
CA VAL A 20 -32.52 47.50 28.27
C VAL A 20 -33.97 47.01 28.44
N HIS A 21 -34.81 47.30 27.45
CA HIS A 21 -36.06 46.56 27.28
C HIS A 21 -35.70 45.11 26.90
N GLN A 22 -35.88 44.17 27.83
CA GLN A 22 -35.85 42.74 27.54
C GLN A 22 -37.17 42.35 26.89
N GLU A 23 -37.18 42.27 25.57
CA GLU A 23 -38.19 41.50 24.85
C GLU A 23 -38.06 40.01 25.23
N PRO A 24 -39.15 39.28 25.49
CA PRO A 24 -39.08 37.86 25.82
C PRO A 24 -38.55 37.07 24.62
N VAL A 25 -37.45 36.34 24.84
CA VAL A 25 -36.81 35.49 23.82
C VAL A 25 -37.81 34.40 23.39
N PRO A 26 -38.07 34.20 22.09
CA PRO A 26 -38.93 33.12 21.63
C PRO A 26 -38.28 31.77 21.99
N SER A 27 -39.07 30.87 22.57
CA SER A 27 -38.64 29.50 22.85
C SER A 27 -38.23 28.78 21.56
N LEU A 28 -37.00 28.28 21.53
CA LEU A 28 -36.50 27.43 20.44
C LEU A 28 -37.33 26.14 20.37
N PRO A 29 -37.67 25.63 19.17
CA PRO A 29 -38.32 24.34 19.03
C PRO A 29 -37.37 23.25 19.57
N GLY A 30 -37.92 22.35 20.40
CA GLY A 30 -37.17 21.23 20.98
C GLY A 30 -36.56 20.32 19.90
N PRO A 31 -35.55 19.50 20.26
CA PRO A 31 -34.84 18.68 19.29
C PRO A 31 -35.81 17.73 18.57
N HIS A 32 -35.90 17.86 17.25
CA HIS A 32 -36.59 16.89 16.42
C HIS A 32 -35.94 15.50 16.60
N PRO A 33 -36.73 14.42 16.71
CA PRO A 33 -36.17 13.08 16.79
C PRO A 33 -35.43 12.79 15.48
N VAL A 34 -34.10 12.75 15.57
CA VAL A 34 -33.25 12.21 14.52
C VAL A 34 -33.59 10.74 14.39
N HIS A 35 -34.36 10.38 13.35
CA HIS A 35 -34.47 9.01 12.92
C HIS A 35 -33.05 8.55 12.54
N HIS A 36 -32.39 7.85 13.45
CA HIS A 36 -31.24 7.03 13.11
C HIS A 36 -31.74 5.97 12.13
N HIS A 37 -31.66 6.25 10.83
CA HIS A 37 -31.54 5.19 9.84
C HIS A 37 -30.20 4.51 10.07
N ARG A 38 -30.16 3.67 11.11
CA ARG A 38 -29.17 2.62 11.28
C ARG A 38 -29.29 1.82 10.00
N ARG A 39 -28.36 2.00 9.06
CA ARG A 39 -28.21 1.08 7.94
C ARG A 39 -27.95 -0.28 8.58
N GLN A 40 -29.01 -1.06 8.75
CA GLN A 40 -28.89 -2.47 9.07
C GLN A 40 -28.38 -3.12 7.79
N CYS A 41 -27.07 -3.08 7.59
CA CYS A 41 -26.43 -4.04 6.71
C CYS A 41 -26.55 -5.36 7.45
N PRO A 42 -27.33 -6.35 6.98
CA PRO A 42 -27.32 -7.66 7.60
C PRO A 42 -25.92 -8.22 7.33
N HIS A 43 -25.06 -8.22 8.34
CA HIS A 43 -23.79 -8.92 8.29
C HIS A 43 -24.10 -10.42 8.39
N ARG A 44 -24.72 -10.98 7.35
CA ARG A 44 -24.92 -12.43 7.26
C ARG A 44 -23.59 -13.03 6.84
N GLY A 45 -22.68 -13.14 7.81
CA GLY A 45 -21.50 -13.97 7.67
C GLY A 45 -21.92 -15.43 7.49
N LEU A 46 -21.10 -16.18 6.77
CA LEU A 46 -21.26 -17.64 6.68
C LEU A 46 -21.20 -18.23 8.09
N SER A 47 -22.05 -19.21 8.37
CA SER A 47 -21.98 -19.98 9.60
C SER A 47 -20.63 -20.74 9.68
N PRO A 48 -20.16 -21.09 10.88
CA PRO A 48 -18.94 -21.89 11.03
C PRO A 48 -18.95 -23.20 10.24
N GLN A 49 -20.11 -23.83 10.11
CA GLN A 49 -20.29 -25.05 9.31
C GLN A 49 -20.12 -24.78 7.82
N GLU A 50 -20.77 -23.74 7.29
CA GLU A 50 -20.61 -23.34 5.88
C GLU A 50 -19.16 -22.96 5.54
N LEU A 51 -18.47 -22.26 6.45
CA LEU A 51 -17.04 -21.95 6.30
C LEU A 51 -16.18 -23.22 6.28
N HIS A 52 -16.46 -24.17 7.17
CA HIS A 52 -15.73 -25.43 7.24
C HIS A 52 -15.88 -26.25 5.96
N ASP A 53 -17.11 -26.37 5.45
CA ASP A 53 -17.40 -27.11 4.22
C ASP A 53 -16.73 -26.45 3.01
N LEU A 54 -16.73 -25.12 2.93
CA LEU A 54 -16.03 -24.38 1.89
C LEU A 54 -14.51 -24.61 1.98
N GLN A 55 -13.93 -24.56 3.18
CA GLN A 55 -12.50 -24.83 3.37
C GLN A 55 -12.12 -26.25 2.95
N LEU A 56 -12.94 -27.24 3.30
CA LEU A 56 -12.73 -28.63 2.89
C LEU A 56 -12.76 -28.75 1.37
N ARG A 57 -13.79 -28.22 0.71
CA ARG A 57 -13.90 -28.23 -0.76
C ARG A 57 -12.68 -27.59 -1.43
N VAL A 58 -12.29 -26.40 -0.99
CA VAL A 58 -11.12 -25.69 -1.50
C VAL A 58 -9.84 -26.49 -1.28
N ARG A 59 -9.65 -27.12 -0.12
CA ARG A 59 -8.46 -27.97 0.14
C ARG A 59 -8.39 -29.18 -0.79
N THR A 60 -9.54 -29.77 -1.12
CA THR A 60 -9.61 -30.89 -2.07
C THR A 60 -9.22 -30.43 -3.48
N GLU A 61 -9.74 -29.29 -3.93
CA GLU A 61 -9.39 -28.69 -5.22
C GLU A 61 -7.89 -28.36 -5.30
N GLN A 62 -7.30 -27.86 -4.21
CA GLN A 62 -5.87 -27.53 -4.12
C GLN A 62 -4.93 -28.71 -4.37
N GLN A 63 -5.38 -29.94 -4.17
CA GLN A 63 -4.54 -31.11 -4.41
C GLN A 63 -4.30 -31.38 -5.91
N THR A 64 -5.19 -30.88 -6.77
CA THR A 64 -5.13 -31.12 -8.22
C THR A 64 -3.95 -30.39 -8.88
N PRO A 65 -3.26 -31.00 -9.85
CA PRO A 65 -2.14 -30.37 -10.55
C PRO A 65 -2.57 -29.14 -11.37
N GLU A 66 -3.79 -29.11 -11.89
CA GLU A 66 -4.36 -27.97 -12.62
C GLU A 66 -4.56 -26.77 -11.70
N TRP A 67 -5.01 -27.01 -10.46
CA TRP A 67 -5.12 -25.95 -9.46
C TRP A 67 -3.74 -25.41 -9.08
N LYS A 68 -2.78 -26.30 -8.78
CA LYS A 68 -1.40 -25.92 -8.45
C LYS A 68 -0.75 -25.09 -9.55
N THR A 69 -0.94 -25.49 -10.80
CA THR A 69 -0.39 -24.78 -11.97
C THR A 69 -0.95 -23.36 -12.08
N ARG A 70 -2.27 -23.19 -11.93
CA ARG A 70 -2.90 -21.85 -11.94
C ARG A 70 -2.46 -21.00 -10.75
N TYR A 71 -2.27 -21.62 -9.58
CA TYR A 71 -1.92 -20.91 -8.35
C TYR A 71 -0.41 -20.63 -8.19
N ALA A 72 0.46 -21.27 -8.97
CA ALA A 72 1.92 -21.16 -8.87
C ALA A 72 2.44 -19.72 -8.95
N VAL A 73 1.85 -18.89 -9.82
CA VAL A 73 2.23 -17.47 -9.95
C VAL A 73 1.96 -16.71 -8.65
N ARG A 74 0.79 -16.98 -8.04
CA ARG A 74 0.37 -16.31 -6.81
C ARG A 74 1.17 -16.79 -5.60
N SER A 75 1.37 -18.10 -5.47
CA SER A 75 2.16 -18.67 -4.38
C SER A 75 3.62 -18.18 -4.41
N GLY A 76 4.20 -17.94 -5.59
CA GLY A 76 5.54 -17.36 -5.71
C GLY A 76 5.64 -15.94 -5.13
N VAL A 77 4.64 -15.09 -5.38
CA VAL A 77 4.57 -13.73 -4.81
C VAL A 77 4.32 -13.78 -3.30
N GLU A 78 3.36 -14.59 -2.86
CA GLU A 78 3.03 -14.75 -1.44
C GLU A 78 4.21 -15.29 -0.63
N SER A 79 4.94 -16.26 -1.18
CA SER A 79 6.17 -16.81 -0.59
C SER A 79 7.24 -15.73 -0.40
N THR A 80 7.44 -14.89 -1.43
CA THR A 80 8.38 -13.77 -1.37
C THR A 80 7.97 -12.74 -0.32
N VAL A 81 6.69 -12.35 -0.27
CA VAL A 81 6.17 -11.44 0.78
C VAL A 81 6.35 -12.04 2.17
N ASN A 82 6.14 -13.34 2.33
CA ASN A 82 6.32 -14.04 3.59
C ASN A 82 7.78 -14.01 4.07
N GLU A 83 8.74 -14.28 3.18
CA GLU A 83 10.18 -14.19 3.44
C GLU A 83 10.58 -12.77 3.85
N PHE A 84 10.14 -11.76 3.11
CA PHE A 84 10.39 -10.36 3.48
C PHE A 84 9.81 -9.97 4.84
N ALA A 85 8.59 -10.40 5.14
CA ALA A 85 7.90 -10.06 6.37
C ALA A 85 8.54 -10.73 7.59
N HIS A 86 8.84 -12.04 7.50
CA HIS A 86 9.29 -12.85 8.63
C HIS A 86 10.81 -12.97 8.72
N GLY A 87 11.51 -13.14 7.60
CA GLY A 87 12.97 -13.25 7.54
C GLY A 87 13.68 -11.90 7.68
N HIS A 88 13.11 -10.83 7.11
CA HIS A 88 13.79 -9.53 7.03
C HIS A 88 13.04 -8.37 7.69
N GLY A 89 11.95 -8.67 8.41
CA GLY A 89 11.25 -7.69 9.24
C GLY A 89 10.64 -6.51 8.48
N MET A 90 10.27 -6.67 7.20
CA MET A 90 9.75 -5.57 6.36
C MET A 90 8.50 -4.85 6.91
N ARG A 91 7.76 -5.50 7.82
CA ARG A 91 6.60 -4.88 8.52
C ARG A 91 7.02 -3.80 9.53
N ARG A 92 8.31 -3.71 9.86
CA ARG A 92 8.87 -2.75 10.81
C ARG A 92 9.89 -1.87 10.10
N CYS A 93 9.53 -0.61 9.87
CA CYS A 93 10.45 0.41 9.37
C CYS A 93 10.99 1.24 10.55
N ARG A 94 12.32 1.34 10.69
CA ARG A 94 12.94 2.17 11.73
C ARG A 94 12.79 3.67 11.43
N TYR A 95 12.58 4.01 10.15
CA TYR A 95 12.50 5.38 9.67
C TYR A 95 11.05 5.85 9.52
N ARG A 96 10.81 7.13 9.81
CA ARG A 96 9.52 7.79 9.58
C ARG A 96 9.51 8.44 8.20
N GLY A 97 8.38 8.31 7.50
CA GLY A 97 8.14 8.88 6.17
C GLY A 97 8.30 7.87 5.02
N GLN A 98 7.44 8.00 4.01
CA GLN A 98 7.33 7.05 2.88
C GLN A 98 8.65 6.91 2.08
N GLY A 99 9.35 8.01 1.81
CA GLY A 99 10.60 7.97 1.06
C GLY A 99 11.71 7.14 1.73
N LYS A 100 11.87 7.29 3.05
CA LYS A 100 12.86 6.52 3.82
C LYS A 100 12.46 5.05 3.96
N ALA A 101 11.16 4.77 4.15
CA ALA A 101 10.65 3.41 4.17
C ALA A 101 10.86 2.70 2.83
N HIS A 102 10.60 3.40 1.73
CA HIS A 102 10.82 2.89 0.38
C HIS A 102 12.29 2.49 0.16
N ILE A 103 13.24 3.37 0.52
CA ILE A 103 14.68 3.04 0.41
C ILE A 103 15.03 1.81 1.24
N GLN A 104 14.54 1.72 2.49
CA GLN A 104 14.75 0.54 3.32
C GLN A 104 14.24 -0.73 2.60
N HIS A 105 13.01 -0.71 2.08
CA HIS A 105 12.41 -1.85 1.38
C HIS A 105 13.16 -2.24 0.11
N VAL A 106 13.61 -1.27 -0.70
CA VAL A 106 14.40 -1.54 -1.90
C VAL A 106 15.74 -2.19 -1.55
N LEU A 107 16.44 -1.68 -0.54
CA LEU A 107 17.71 -2.26 -0.09
C LEU A 107 17.52 -3.66 0.48
N THR A 108 16.46 -3.90 1.25
CA THR A 108 16.10 -5.23 1.72
C THR A 108 15.81 -6.18 0.54
N ALA A 109 15.08 -5.72 -0.48
CA ALA A 109 14.81 -6.52 -1.68
C ALA A 109 16.08 -6.91 -2.45
N ILE A 110 17.03 -5.99 -2.54
CA ILE A 110 18.34 -6.27 -3.14
C ILE A 110 19.09 -7.31 -2.31
N ALA A 111 19.15 -7.15 -0.99
CA ALA A 111 19.85 -8.08 -0.10
C ALA A 111 19.29 -9.51 -0.21
N VAL A 112 17.95 -9.66 -0.18
CA VAL A 112 17.27 -10.95 -0.35
C VAL A 112 17.59 -11.59 -1.70
N ASN A 113 17.59 -10.80 -2.78
CA ASN A 113 17.95 -11.32 -4.10
C ASN A 113 19.41 -11.82 -4.14
N ILE A 114 20.33 -11.14 -3.45
CA ILE A 114 21.73 -11.57 -3.34
C ILE A 114 21.83 -12.87 -2.54
N GLU A 115 21.14 -12.96 -1.40
CA GLU A 115 21.11 -14.17 -0.56
C GLU A 115 20.60 -15.37 -1.36
N ARG A 116 19.48 -15.22 -2.07
CA ARG A 116 18.93 -16.27 -2.96
C ARG A 116 19.93 -16.69 -4.03
N LEU A 117 20.64 -15.74 -4.65
CA LEU A 117 21.69 -16.03 -5.64
C LEU A 117 22.88 -16.76 -5.02
N SER A 118 23.23 -16.46 -3.77
CA SER A 118 24.34 -17.10 -3.06
C SER A 118 24.06 -18.55 -2.65
N GLY A 119 22.78 -18.89 -2.42
CA GLY A 119 22.34 -20.24 -2.08
C GLY A 119 22.10 -21.15 -3.27
N LEU A 120 22.19 -20.64 -4.51
CA LEU A 120 22.10 -21.47 -5.71
C LEU A 120 23.38 -22.30 -5.86
N PRO A 121 23.28 -23.63 -6.02
CA PRO A 121 24.45 -24.45 -6.29
C PRO A 121 25.11 -24.00 -7.61
N PRO A 122 26.45 -24.03 -7.71
CA PRO A 122 27.13 -23.79 -8.97
C PRO A 122 26.65 -24.84 -9.98
N THR A 123 25.76 -24.42 -10.86
CA THR A 123 25.27 -25.27 -11.94
C THR A 123 26.34 -25.29 -13.01
N GLU A 124 26.96 -26.45 -13.24
CA GLU A 124 27.87 -26.72 -14.39
C GLU A 124 27.13 -26.56 -15.74
N GLU A 125 25.80 -26.65 -15.72
CA GLU A 125 24.95 -26.46 -16.89
C GLU A 125 24.74 -24.97 -17.20
N THR A 126 24.84 -24.61 -18.48
CA THR A 126 24.61 -23.24 -18.94
C THR A 126 23.18 -22.80 -18.56
N PRO A 127 23.00 -21.67 -17.85
CA PRO A 127 21.67 -21.21 -17.47
C PRO A 127 20.77 -21.10 -18.71
N THR A 128 19.61 -21.77 -18.67
CA THR A 128 18.65 -21.68 -19.78
C THR A 128 18.31 -20.22 -20.03
N PRO A 129 18.45 -19.73 -21.28
CA PRO A 129 18.20 -18.34 -21.58
C PRO A 129 16.74 -18.02 -21.24
N ARG A 130 16.54 -16.93 -20.49
CA ARG A 130 15.19 -16.42 -20.22
C ARG A 130 14.53 -16.12 -21.57
N ARG A 131 13.22 -16.33 -21.65
CA ARG A 131 12.43 -15.91 -22.82
C ARG A 131 12.72 -14.44 -23.13
N PRO A 132 12.99 -14.06 -24.38
CA PRO A 132 13.28 -12.68 -24.75
C PRO A 132 12.16 -11.75 -24.26
N THR A 133 12.54 -10.65 -23.61
CA THR A 133 11.57 -9.62 -23.22
C THR A 133 11.12 -8.86 -24.48
N ALA A 134 9.98 -8.18 -24.41
CA ALA A 134 9.51 -7.33 -25.52
C ALA A 134 10.57 -6.31 -25.98
N PHE A 135 11.33 -5.76 -25.02
CA PHE A 135 12.48 -4.90 -25.30
C PHE A 135 13.61 -5.63 -26.05
N GLN A 136 13.91 -6.87 -25.66
CA GLN A 136 14.92 -7.68 -26.34
C GLN A 136 14.51 -7.97 -27.79
N ASN A 137 13.25 -8.30 -28.03
CA ASN A 137 12.72 -8.50 -29.38
C ASN A 137 12.82 -7.23 -30.23
N TYR A 138 12.54 -6.06 -29.64
CA TYR A 138 12.71 -4.77 -30.30
C TYR A 138 14.17 -4.48 -30.69
N LEU A 139 15.12 -4.78 -29.81
CA LEU A 139 16.55 -4.63 -30.11
C LEU A 139 17.00 -5.58 -31.23
N ASP A 140 16.53 -6.83 -31.20
CA ASP A 140 16.84 -7.82 -32.22
C ASP A 140 16.25 -7.40 -33.59
N GLN A 141 15.04 -6.83 -33.62
CA GLN A 141 14.42 -6.26 -34.84
C GLN A 141 15.19 -5.08 -35.43
N ARG A 142 16.00 -4.38 -34.61
CA ARG A 142 16.83 -3.26 -35.05
C ARG A 142 18.30 -3.63 -35.23
N GLU A 143 18.61 -4.93 -35.22
CA GLU A 143 19.97 -5.48 -35.36
C GLU A 143 20.97 -4.87 -34.35
N MET A 144 20.47 -4.46 -33.18
CA MET A 144 21.32 -3.86 -32.15
C MET A 144 22.10 -4.94 -31.41
N PRO A 145 23.43 -4.80 -31.27
CA PRO A 145 24.26 -5.79 -30.59
C PRO A 145 23.84 -5.93 -29.12
N ARG A 146 23.59 -7.17 -28.70
CA ARG A 146 23.21 -7.46 -27.31
C ARG A 146 24.38 -7.07 -26.38
N PRO A 147 24.11 -6.36 -25.27
CA PRO A 147 25.15 -6.03 -24.31
C PRO A 147 25.76 -7.31 -23.74
N LYS A 148 27.11 -7.39 -23.74
CA LYS A 148 27.83 -8.53 -23.18
C LYS A 148 27.43 -8.69 -21.72
N SER A 149 26.90 -9.86 -21.40
CA SER A 149 26.59 -10.24 -20.03
C SER A 149 27.87 -10.19 -19.19
N ARG A 150 27.84 -9.58 -18.00
CA ARG A 150 28.98 -9.64 -17.07
C ARG A 150 29.38 -11.09 -16.71
N ARG A 151 28.50 -12.06 -16.93
CA ARG A 151 28.76 -13.50 -16.74
C ARG A 151 29.73 -14.10 -17.77
N THR A 152 29.96 -13.46 -18.92
CA THR A 152 30.82 -13.99 -19.99
C THR A 152 32.19 -13.30 -20.04
N LEU A 153 32.54 -12.47 -19.06
CA LEU A 153 33.76 -11.66 -19.06
C LEU A 153 34.81 -12.11 -18.02
N GLY A 154 34.57 -13.23 -17.34
CA GLY A 154 35.54 -13.89 -16.46
C GLY A 154 35.78 -15.30 -16.97
N GLY A 155 36.70 -15.43 -17.92
CA GLY A 155 37.29 -16.68 -18.38
C GLY A 155 38.81 -16.52 -18.37
#